data_AF-A0A645E5X0-F1
#
_entry.id   AF-A0A645E5X0-F1
#
_cell.length_a   1.000
_cell.length_b   1.000
_cell.length_c   1.000
_cell.angle_alpha   90.00
_cell.angle_beta   90.00
_cell.angle_gamma   90.00
#
_symmetry.space_group_name_H-M   'P 1'
#
loop_
_entity.id
_entity.type
_entity.pdbx_description
1 polymer ?
#
loop_
_entity_poly.entity_id
_entity_poly.type
_entity_poly.pdbx_seq_one_letter_code
_entity_poly.pdbx_strand_id
1 'polypeptide(L)'
;MRAVVNGKVIGVPENFYDHIIQKEIPDGEFIMARLIGKILGKYPLGVGDWWYAKRINLMIEQGKLAVVKKNKEIYSQTLKKM
;
A
#
# COMPACT_ATOMS: atom_id res chain seq x y z
N MET A 1 -15.01 -0.06 1.86
CA MET A 1 -14.56 0.07 0.44
C MET A 1 -15.38 -0.87 -0.43
N ARG A 2 -15.44 -0.65 -1.75
CA ARG A 2 -16.03 -1.60 -2.70
C ARG A 2 -14.92 -2.40 -3.38
N ALA A 3 -15.09 -3.71 -3.48
CA ALA A 3 -14.17 -4.62 -4.18
C ALA A 3 -14.91 -5.40 -5.25
N VAL A 4 -14.23 -5.72 -6.35
CA VAL A 4 -14.76 -6.62 -7.38
C VAL A 4 -14.25 -8.03 -7.08
N VAL A 5 -15.14 -8.90 -6.63
CA VAL A 5 -14.82 -10.31 -6.34
C VAL A 5 -15.71 -11.17 -7.23
N ASN A 6 -15.09 -12.01 -8.05
CA ASN A 6 -15.78 -12.87 -9.04
C ASN A 6 -16.78 -12.08 -9.91
N GLY A 7 -16.38 -10.89 -10.38
CA GLY A 7 -17.21 -10.03 -11.22
C GLY A 7 -18.33 -9.28 -10.50
N LYS A 8 -18.47 -9.44 -9.16
CA LYS A 8 -19.48 -8.75 -8.36
C LYS A 8 -18.86 -7.67 -7.49
N VAL A 9 -19.50 -6.50 -7.45
CA VAL A 9 -19.10 -5.42 -6.54
C VAL A 9 -19.70 -5.67 -5.16
N ILE A 10 -18.85 -5.94 -4.17
CA ILE A 10 -19.26 -6.16 -2.77
C ILE A 10 -18.67 -5.12 -1.84
N GLY A 11 -19.35 -4.87 -0.72
CA GLY A 11 -18.81 -4.06 0.37
C GLY A 11 -17.81 -4.86 1.18
N VAL A 12 -16.62 -4.29 1.41
CA VAL A 12 -15.57 -4.92 2.21
C VAL A 12 -14.96 -3.92 3.21
N PRO A 13 -14.39 -4.42 4.33
CA PRO A 13 -13.56 -3.63 5.22
C PRO A 13 -12.44 -2.91 4.48
N GLU A 14 -11.99 -1.76 5.01
CA GLU A 14 -10.96 -0.95 4.33
C GLU A 14 -9.58 -1.64 4.27
N ASN A 15 -9.33 -2.60 5.15
CA ASN A 15 -8.11 -3.39 5.24
C ASN A 15 -8.11 -4.67 4.38
N PHE A 16 -9.16 -4.88 3.57
CA PHE A 16 -9.38 -6.14 2.85
C PHE A 16 -8.18 -6.59 2.00
N TYR A 17 -7.49 -5.65 1.34
CA TYR A 17 -6.31 -5.93 0.52
C TYR A 17 -4.97 -5.66 1.23
N ASP A 18 -4.94 -5.40 2.54
CA ASP A 18 -3.69 -5.12 3.27
C ASP A 18 -2.68 -6.26 3.13
N HIS A 19 -3.15 -7.50 3.05
CA HIS A 19 -2.33 -8.68 2.86
C HIS A 19 -1.51 -8.62 1.55
N ILE A 20 -2.03 -7.99 0.50
CA ILE A 20 -1.33 -7.80 -0.78
C ILE A 20 -0.19 -6.80 -0.60
N ILE A 21 -0.46 -5.68 0.09
CA ILE A 21 0.56 -4.69 0.41
C ILE A 21 1.69 -5.35 1.20
N GLN A 22 1.33 -6.09 2.26
CA GLN A 22 2.30 -6.79 3.11
C GLN A 22 3.17 -7.79 2.35
N LYS A 23 2.58 -8.53 1.40
CA LYS A 23 3.28 -9.49 0.55
C LYS A 23 4.27 -8.83 -0.41
N GLU A 24 3.99 -7.61 -0.86
CA GLU A 24 4.81 -6.93 -1.86
C GLU A 24 5.86 -5.97 -1.29
N ILE A 25 5.83 -5.69 0.02
CA ILE A 25 6.87 -4.93 0.72
C ILE A 25 8.22 -5.60 0.48
N PRO A 26 9.19 -4.90 -0.16
CA PRO A 26 10.54 -5.42 -0.36
C PRO A 26 11.28 -5.58 0.96
N ASP A 27 12.27 -6.48 0.96
CA ASP A 27 13.28 -6.50 2.00
C ASP A 27 14.19 -5.25 1.86
N GLY A 28 14.50 -4.61 2.98
CA GLY A 28 15.32 -3.39 3.01
C GLY A 28 14.54 -2.09 2.78
N GLU A 29 15.24 -1.09 2.26
CA GLU A 29 14.68 0.26 2.01
C GLU A 29 14.02 0.35 0.64
N PHE A 30 12.86 0.99 0.58
CA PHE A 30 12.10 1.16 -0.65
C PHE A 30 11.34 2.48 -0.70
N ILE A 31 11.06 2.98 -1.91
CA ILE A 31 10.26 4.20 -2.10
C ILE A 31 8.77 3.83 -2.15
N MET A 32 7.91 4.56 -1.43
CA MET A 32 6.46 4.29 -1.38
C MET A 32 5.84 4.22 -2.79
N ALA A 33 6.12 5.19 -3.66
CA ALA A 33 5.63 5.21 -5.05
C ALA A 33 6.01 3.95 -5.84
N ARG A 34 7.22 3.42 -5.62
CA ARG A 34 7.68 2.19 -6.30
C ARG A 34 6.91 0.96 -5.83
N LEU A 35 6.62 0.86 -4.53
CA LEU A 35 5.78 -0.20 -3.99
C LEU A 35 4.35 -0.11 -4.57
N ILE A 36 3.75 1.08 -4.57
CA ILE A 36 2.40 1.29 -5.10
C ILE A 36 2.34 0.96 -6.60
N GLY A 37 3.28 1.48 -7.39
CA GLY A 37 3.36 1.19 -8.83
C GLY A 37 3.53 -0.30 -9.12
N LYS A 38 4.35 -1.01 -8.33
CA LYS A 38 4.51 -2.47 -8.43
C LYS A 38 3.19 -3.21 -8.19
N ILE A 39 2.46 -2.83 -7.15
CA ILE A 39 1.18 -3.48 -6.81
C ILE A 39 0.12 -3.18 -7.88
N LEU A 40 0.02 -1.92 -8.33
CA LEU A 40 -0.91 -1.51 -9.39
C LEU A 40 -0.66 -2.26 -10.70
N GLY A 41 0.61 -2.45 -11.08
CA GLY A 41 0.97 -3.20 -12.29
C GLY A 41 0.74 -4.71 -12.18
N LYS A 42 0.69 -5.26 -10.96
CA LYS A 42 0.60 -6.71 -10.72
C LYS A 42 -0.81 -7.19 -10.41
N TYR A 43 -1.64 -6.37 -9.78
CA TYR A 43 -2.95 -6.78 -9.28
C TYR A 43 -4.07 -5.85 -9.79
N PRO A 44 -5.06 -6.35 -10.55
CA PRO A 44 -6.18 -5.57 -11.05
C PRO A 44 -7.27 -5.41 -9.95
N LEU A 45 -6.96 -4.70 -8.87
CA LEU A 45 -7.85 -4.59 -7.69
C LEU A 45 -8.98 -3.55 -7.83
N GLY A 46 -8.90 -2.68 -8.85
CA GLY A 46 -9.89 -1.61 -9.06
C GLY A 46 -9.85 -0.50 -7.99
N VAL A 47 -8.70 -0.32 -7.33
CA VAL A 47 -8.46 0.73 -6.32
C VAL A 47 -7.36 1.68 -6.80
N GLY A 48 -7.50 2.97 -6.46
CA GLY A 48 -6.51 3.99 -6.81
C GLY A 48 -5.26 3.96 -5.93
N ASP A 49 -4.20 4.62 -6.40
CA ASP A 49 -2.93 4.81 -5.69
C ASP A 49 -3.12 5.45 -4.30
N TRP A 50 -4.05 6.42 -4.18
CA TRP A 50 -4.38 7.09 -2.92
C TRP A 50 -4.78 6.13 -1.80
N TRP A 51 -5.46 5.03 -2.16
CA TRP A 51 -5.90 4.04 -1.17
C TRP A 51 -4.68 3.30 -0.60
N TYR A 52 -3.74 2.90 -1.46
CA TYR A 52 -2.49 2.29 -0.99
C TYR A 52 -1.69 3.23 -0.11
N ALA A 53 -1.55 4.50 -0.50
CA ALA A 53 -0.86 5.50 0.31
C ALA A 53 -1.49 5.62 1.71
N LYS A 54 -2.84 5.66 1.78
CA LYS A 54 -3.56 5.66 3.06
C LYS A 54 -3.26 4.41 3.89
N ARG A 55 -3.27 3.21 3.30
CA ARG A 55 -2.97 1.96 4.02
C ARG A 55 -1.53 1.90 4.50
N ILE A 56 -0.57 2.35 3.69
CA ILE A 56 0.85 2.38 4.04
C ILE A 56 1.09 3.38 5.19
N ASN A 57 0.45 4.55 5.17
CA ASN A 57 0.51 5.49 6.30
C ASN A 57 0.00 4.87 7.60
N LEU A 58 -1.11 4.13 7.55
CA LEU A 58 -1.61 3.39 8.73
C LEU A 58 -0.60 2.33 9.20
N MET A 59 0.11 1.66 8.30
CA MET A 59 1.18 0.72 8.67
C MET A 59 2.38 1.42 9.33
N ILE A 60 2.67 2.67 8.95
CA ILE A 60 3.67 3.51 9.62
C ILE A 60 3.21 3.87 11.03
N GLU A 61 1.95 4.33 11.18
CA GLU A 61 1.35 4.64 12.49
C GLU A 61 1.30 3.43 13.42
N GLN A 62 1.11 2.24 12.86
CA GLN A 62 1.12 0.97 13.60
C GLN A 62 2.54 0.44 13.90
N GLY A 63 3.60 1.13 13.47
CA GLY A 63 4.98 0.70 13.67
C GLY A 63 5.43 -0.51 12.83
N LYS A 64 4.66 -0.89 11.81
CA LYS A 64 5.03 -1.99 10.87
C LYS A 64 6.05 -1.53 9.81
N LEU A 65 6.05 -0.24 9.52
CA LEU A 65 6.96 0.42 8.59
C LEU A 65 7.58 1.64 9.27
N ALA A 66 8.87 1.85 9.03
CA ALA A 66 9.58 3.05 9.46
C ALA A 66 9.87 3.96 8.26
N VAL A 67 9.76 5.28 8.45
CA VAL A 67 10.21 6.26 7.46
C VAL A 67 11.71 6.48 7.66
N VAL A 68 12.52 6.01 6.71
CA VAL A 68 13.98 6.18 6.74
C VAL A 68 14.38 7.54 6.17
N LYS A 69 13.70 7.99 5.11
CA LYS A 69 13.91 9.32 4.52
C LYS A 69 12.58 9.99 4.23
N LYS A 70 12.36 11.13 4.89
CA LYS A 70 11.19 11.99 4.68
C LYS A 70 11.47 12.96 3.54
N ASN A 71 10.54 13.05 2.59
CA ASN A 71 10.56 14.01 1.50
C ASN A 71 9.32 14.93 1.60
N LYS A 72 9.28 16.00 0.79
CA LYS A 72 8.17 16.94 0.75
C LYS A 72 6.85 16.27 0.31
N GLU A 73 6.96 15.29 -0.58
CA GLU A 73 5.81 14.52 -1.08
C GLU A 73 5.73 13.16 -0.40
N ILE A 74 4.52 12.74 -0.03
CA ILE A 74 4.27 11.49 0.70
C ILE A 74 4.75 10.27 -0.10
N TYR A 75 4.44 10.26 -1.40
CA TYR A 75 4.78 9.16 -2.30
C TYR A 75 6.29 8.96 -2.50
N SER A 76 7.10 10.00 -2.29
CA SER A 76 8.55 9.92 -2.47
C SER A 76 9.28 9.49 -1.18
N GLN A 77 8.58 9.25 -0.08
CA GLN A 77 9.19 8.78 1.16
C GLN A 77 9.88 7.42 0.98
N THR A 78 11.07 7.29 1.58
CA THR A 78 11.78 6.00 1.68
C THR A 78 11.39 5.34 2.99
N LEU A 79 10.93 4.10 2.89
CA LEU A 79 10.38 3.29 3.96
C LEU A 79 11.21 2.02 4.13
N LYS A 80 11.16 1.44 5.32
CA LYS A 80 11.75 0.15 5.64
C LYS A 80 10.80 -0.66 6.52
N LYS A 81 10.73 -1.97 6.28
CA LYS A 81 10.00 -2.90 7.13
C LYS A 81 10.67 -3.02 8.51
N MET A 82 9.88 -2.93 9.57
CA MET A 82 10.33 -3.11 10.96
C MET A 82 10.41 -4.59 11.35
#